data_AF-A0A0A2U0X7-F1
#
_entry.id   AF-A0A0A2U0X7-F1
#
_cell.length_a   1.000
_cell.length_b   1.000
_cell.length_c   1.000
_cell.angle_alpha   90.00
_cell.angle_beta   90.00
_cell.angle_gamma   90.00
#
_symmetry.space_group_name_H-M   'P 1'
#
loop_
_entity.id
_entity.type
_entity.pdbx_description
1 polymer ?
#
loop_
_entity_poly.entity_id
_entity_poly.type
_entity_poly.pdbx_seq_one_letter_code
_entity_poly.pdbx_strand_id
1 'polypeptide(L)' 'MVTVPKTGKPNQPIFYFYYQRKISEGKTKSQALVCIMRRLVNIVYGMMKNKTEYRPFVVEDHVVEEQ' A
#
# COMPACT_ATOMS: atom_id res chain seq x y z
N MET A 1 9.94 -2.50 3.07
CA MET A 1 8.47 -2.70 2.88
C MET A 1 7.80 -1.42 2.39
N VAL A 2 8.24 -0.23 2.83
CA VAL A 2 7.85 1.04 2.21
C VAL A 2 9.08 1.94 2.16
N THR A 3 9.86 1.82 1.08
CA THR A 3 11.12 2.57 0.92
C THR A 3 10.94 3.59 -0.19
N VAL A 4 11.31 4.84 0.08
CA VAL A 4 11.44 5.87 -0.94
C VAL A 4 12.92 5.94 -1.32
N PRO A 5 13.31 5.45 -2.51
CA PRO A 5 14.67 5.59 -3.02
C PRO A 5 15.02 7.06 -3.25
N LYS A 6 16.32 7.36 -3.42
CA LYS A 6 16.82 8.72 -3.70
C LYS A 6 16.26 9.33 -5.00
N THR A 7 15.71 8.49 -5.88
CA THR A 7 14.98 8.87 -7.09
C THR A 7 13.57 9.43 -6.82
N GLY A 8 13.15 9.54 -5.55
CA GLY A 8 11.91 10.18 -5.12
C GLY A 8 10.64 9.33 -5.29
N LYS A 9 10.65 8.34 -6.20
CA LYS A 9 9.48 7.50 -6.48
C LYS A 9 9.45 6.26 -5.57
N PRO A 10 8.41 6.08 -4.72
CA PRO A 10 8.30 4.90 -3.87
C PRO A 10 8.19 3.62 -4.70
N ASN A 11 8.91 2.55 -4.30
CA ASN A 11 8.88 1.26 -5.01
C ASN A 11 7.48 0.61 -5.05
N GLN A 12 6.62 0.94 -4.10
CA GLN A 12 5.21 0.53 -4.06
C GLN A 12 4.36 1.76 -3.64
N PRO A 13 3.88 2.58 -4.60
CA PRO A 13 3.19 3.82 -4.30
C PRO A 13 1.90 3.61 -3.49
N ILE A 14 1.15 2.54 -3.78
CA ILE A 14 -0.11 2.21 -3.08
C ILE A 14 0.13 1.93 -1.59
N PHE A 15 1.14 1.12 -1.28
CA PHE A 15 1.47 0.81 0.11
C PHE A 15 2.09 2.01 0.81
N TYR A 16 2.82 2.86 0.09
CA TYR A 16 3.33 4.13 0.63
C TYR A 16 2.21 5.09 1.01
N PHE A 17 1.24 5.32 0.11
CA PHE A 17 0.09 6.15 0.41
C PHE A 17 -0.72 5.60 1.60
N TYR A 18 -0.98 4.30 1.62
CA TYR A 18 -1.71 3.67 2.73
C TYR A 18 -0.93 3.78 4.06
N TYR A 19 0.40 3.61 4.02
CA TYR A 19 1.27 3.80 5.18
C TYR A 19 1.15 5.23 5.71
N GLN A 20 1.33 6.24 4.85
CA GLN A 20 1.24 7.65 5.21
C GLN A 20 -0.12 7.99 5.82
N ARG A 21 -1.21 7.51 5.22
CA ARG A 21 -2.56 7.66 5.78
C ARG A 21 -2.69 7.05 7.18
N LYS A 22 -2.08 5.90 7.44
CA LYS A 22 -2.09 5.30 8.79
C LYS A 22 -1.25 6.08 9.79
N ILE A 23 -0.17 6.73 9.36
CA ILE A 23 0.58 7.65 10.23
C ILE A 23 -0.23 8.91 10.52
N SER A 24 -0.91 9.50 9.53
CA SER A 24 -1.74 10.69 9.74
C SER A 24 -2.95 10.44 10.65
N GLU A 25 -3.45 9.21 10.67
CA GLU A 25 -4.46 8.74 11.65
C GLU A 25 -3.91 8.60 13.09
N GLY A 26 -2.61 8.89 13.32
CA GLY A 26 -1.98 8.85 14.64
C GLY A 26 -1.36 7.50 15.00
N LYS A 27 -1.25 6.54 14.06
CA LYS A 27 -0.62 5.25 14.35
C LYS A 27 0.90 5.38 14.33
N THR A 28 1.56 4.58 15.16
CA THR A 28 3.02 4.47 15.12
C THR A 28 3.49 3.78 13.84
N LYS A 29 4.76 3.99 13.47
CA LYS A 29 5.37 3.40 12.28
C LYS A 29 5.21 1.88 12.23
N SER A 30 5.43 1.20 13.37
CA SER A 30 5.27 -0.26 13.47
C SER A 30 3.81 -0.69 13.30
N GLN A 31 2.87 0.04 13.90
CA GLN A 31 1.43 -0.24 13.76
C GLN A 31 0.94 -0.04 12.33
N ALA A 32 1.43 0.98 11.63
CA ALA A 32 1.11 1.20 10.21
C ALA A 32 1.61 0.05 9.32
N LEU A 33 2.82 -0.49 9.59
CA LEU A 33 3.31 -1.69 8.90
C LEU A 33 2.45 -2.92 9.19
N VAL A 34 2.04 -3.12 10.44
CA VAL A 34 1.11 -4.21 10.80
C VAL A 34 -0.24 -4.06 10.08
N CYS A 35 -0.72 -2.84 9.89
CA CYS A 35 -1.94 -2.59 9.10
C CYS A 35 -1.76 -3.01 7.62
N ILE A 36 -0.58 -2.81 7.03
CA ILE A 36 -0.27 -3.27 5.67
C ILE A 36 -0.24 -4.79 5.62
N MET A 37 0.47 -5.44 6.55
CA MET A 37 0.56 -6.91 6.61
C MET A 37 -0.82 -7.56 6.74
N ARG A 38 -1.70 -7.03 7.61
CA ARG A 38 -3.08 -7.50 7.74
C ARG A 38 -3.88 -7.36 6.45
N ARG A 39 -3.68 -6.27 5.70
CA ARG A 39 -4.33 -6.07 4.40
C ARG A 39 -3.89 -7.15 3.40
N LEU A 40 -2.61 -7.51 3.38
CA LEU A 40 -2.09 -8.57 2.52
C LEU A 40 -2.71 -9.93 2.86
N VAL A 41 -2.78 -10.29 4.14
CA VAL A 41 -3.40 -11.54 4.58
C VAL A 41 -4.87 -11.60 4.19
N ASN A 42 -5.61 -10.51 4.35
CA ASN A 42 -7.02 -10.44 3.95
C ASN A 42 -7.23 -10.62 2.45
N ILE A 43 -6.33 -10.07 1.62
CA ILE A 43 -6.35 -10.27 0.16
C ILE A 43 -6.14 -11.74 -0.17
N VAL A 44 -5.09 -12.37 0.38
CA VAL A 44 -4.79 -13.79 0.16
C VAL A 44 -5.95 -14.67 0.62
N TYR A 45 -6.51 -14.39 1.79
CA TYR A 45 -7.68 -15.08 2.30
C TYR A 45 -8.89 -14.94 1.36
N GLY A 46 -9.16 -13.73 0.87
CA GLY A 46 -10.23 -13.48 -0.09
C GLY A 46 -10.05 -14.24 -1.40
N MET A 47 -8.81 -14.30 -1.92
CA MET A 47 -8.47 -15.07 -3.11
C MET A 47 -8.72 -16.57 -2.89
N MET A 48 -8.24 -17.13 -1.78
CA MET A 48 -8.41 -18.55 -1.46
C MET A 48 -9.89 -18.91 -1.25
N LYS A 49 -10.64 -18.05 -0.57
CA LYS A 49 -12.06 -18.26 -0.26
C LYS A 49 -12.92 -18.25 -1.53
N ASN A 50 -12.69 -17.29 -2.42
CA ASN A 50 -13.50 -17.11 -3.63
C ASN A 50 -12.94 -17.87 -4.84
N LYS A 51 -11.76 -18.50 -4.70
CA LYS A 51 -11.00 -19.12 -5.79
C LYS A 51 -10.79 -18.16 -6.97
N THR A 52 -10.59 -16.88 -6.67
CA THR A 52 -10.39 -15.83 -7.65
C THR A 52 -8.91 -15.46 -7.75
N GLU A 53 -8.48 -15.11 -8.96
CA GLU A 53 -7.15 -14.56 -9.20
C GLU A 53 -6.89 -13.26 -8.45
N TYR A 54 -5.61 -12.94 -8.25
CA TYR A 54 -5.22 -11.67 -7.67
C TYR A 54 -5.49 -10.55 -8.68
N ARG A 55 -6.29 -9.56 -8.28
CA ARG A 55 -6.49 -8.34 -9.05
C ARG A 55 -5.77 -7.19 -8.33
N PRO A 56 -4.63 -6.72 -8.85
CA PRO A 56 -3.95 -5.58 -8.26
C PRO A 56 -4.86 -4.36 -8.34
N PHE A 57 -4.85 -3.54 -7.28
CA PHE A 57 -5.53 -2.25 -7.31
C PHE A 57 -4.76 -1.35 -8.30
N VAL A 58 -5.36 -1.07 -9.44
CA VAL A 58 -4.83 -0.13 -10.42
C VAL A 58 -5.18 1.27 -9.89
N VAL A 59 -4.19 1.96 -9.33
CA VAL A 59 -4.28 3.42 -9.25
C VAL A 59 -4.02 3.90 -10.67
N GLU A 60 -5.02 4.46 -11.33
CA GLU A 60 -4.76 5.29 -12.50
C GLU A 60 -3.78 6.38 -12.05
N ASP A 61 -2.65 6.48 -12.75
CA ASP A 61 -1.62 7.46 -12.51
C ASP A 61 -2.26 8.83 -12.79
N HIS A 62 -2.88 9.44 -11.77
CA HIS A 62 -3.09 10.88 -11.77
C HIS A 62 -1.70 11.47 -11.68
N VAL A 63 -1.16 11.69 -12.87
CA VAL A 63 0.04 12.44 -13.19
C VAL A 63 0.08 13.66 -12.26
N VAL A 64 0.92 13.60 -11.24
CA VAL A 64 1.37 14.82 -10.59
C VAL A 64 2.56 15.29 -11.42
N GLU A 65 2.23 15.99 -12.52
CA GLU A 65 3.13 16.95 -13.14
C GLU A 65 3.38 18.04 -12.08
N GLU A 66 4.53 17.98 -11.41
CA GLU A 66 5.09 19.16 -10.75
C GLU A 66 5.91 19.91 -11.81
N GLN A 67 5.46 21.14 -12.07
CA GLN A 67 6.06 22.17 -12.91
C GLN A 67 6.99 23.05 -12.06
#